data_AF-A0A822IP51-F1
#
_entry.id   AF-A0A822IP51-F1
#
_cell.length_a   1.000
_cell.length_b   1.000
_cell.length_c   1.000
_cell.angle_alpha   90.00
_cell.angle_beta   90.00
_cell.angle_gamma   90.00
#
_symmetry.space_group_name_H-M   'P 1'
#
loop_
_entity.id
_entity.type
_entity.pdbx_description
1 polymer ?
#
loop_
_entity_poly.entity_id
_entity_poly.type
_entity_poly.pdbx_seq_one_letter_code
_entity_poly.pdbx_strand_id
1 'polypeptide(L)'
;MFIRKTTNYRVWIDETGIGRIRILKRINFKTLASLFEELHGEIKKRINEGKVHIVFYISKSLYEEMSVNAKDFLGFCQSCMGIKFELVLIGL
;
A
#
# COMPACT_ATOMS: atom_id res chain seq x y z
N MET A 1 4.83 -5.53 -15.22
CA MET A 1 5.20 -4.78 -14.01
C MET A 1 4.39 -3.49 -13.99
N PHE A 2 3.34 -3.38 -13.16
CA PHE A 2 2.63 -2.11 -13.00
C PHE A 2 3.53 -1.18 -12.22
N ILE A 3 3.78 0.05 -12.70
CA ILE A 3 4.65 1.01 -12.00
C ILE A 3 4.04 2.41 -12.18
N ARG A 4 3.65 3.04 -11.07
CA ARG A 4 3.26 4.47 -11.03
C ARG A 4 4.22 5.21 -10.11
N LYS A 5 4.85 6.27 -10.62
CA LYS A 5 5.76 7.13 -9.86
C LYS A 5 5.24 8.55 -9.88
N THR A 6 5.10 9.15 -8.71
CA THR A 6 4.78 10.56 -8.54
C THR A 6 5.80 11.20 -7.60
N THR A 7 5.70 12.51 -7.38
CA THR A 7 6.48 13.21 -6.37
C THR A 7 6.16 12.78 -4.93
N ASN A 8 4.99 12.16 -4.70
CA ASN A 8 4.48 11.87 -3.36
C ASN A 8 4.50 10.38 -3.03
N TYR A 9 4.45 9.51 -4.04
CA TYR A 9 4.43 8.07 -3.83
C TYR A 9 4.97 7.30 -5.03
N ARG A 10 5.28 6.03 -4.79
CA ARG A 10 5.60 5.03 -5.81
C ARG A 10 4.75 3.80 -5.56
N VAL A 11 4.17 3.24 -6.62
CA VAL A 11 3.46 1.96 -6.56
C VAL A 11 4.03 1.04 -7.63
N TRP A 12 4.29 -0.20 -7.26
CA TRP A 12 4.69 -1.22 -8.23
C TRP A 12 4.27 -2.62 -7.81
N ILE A 13 4.23 -3.54 -8.78
CA ILE A 13 4.17 -4.99 -8.51
C ILE A 13 5.51 -5.57 -8.92
N ASP A 14 6.12 -6.37 -8.06
CA ASP A 14 7.43 -6.94 -8.33
C ASP A 14 7.39 -8.25 -9.12
N GLU A 15 8.55 -8.83 -9.34
CA GLU A 15 8.72 -10.11 -10.04
C GLU A 15 8.11 -11.31 -9.30
N THR A 16 7.89 -11.20 -7.99
CA THR A 16 7.23 -12.22 -7.17
C THR A 16 5.71 -12.03 -7.08
N GLY A 17 5.16 -11.01 -7.73
CA GLY A 17 3.73 -10.69 -7.71
C GLY A 17 3.27 -9.87 -6.50
N ILE A 18 4.19 -9.41 -5.66
CA ILE A 18 3.90 -8.62 -4.47
C ILE A 18 3.68 -7.15 -4.86
N GLY A 19 2.56 -6.59 -4.42
CA GLY A 19 2.28 -5.17 -4.50
C GLY A 19 3.11 -4.38 -3.51
N ARG A 20 3.71 -3.29 -3.96
CA ARG A 20 4.47 -2.38 -3.10
C ARG A 20 3.98 -0.95 -3.28
N ILE A 21 3.72 -0.29 -2.16
CA ILE A 21 3.37 1.12 -2.09
C ILE A 21 4.42 1.81 -1.22
N ARG A 22 5.09 2.84 -1.73
CA ARG A 22 6.04 3.66 -0.97
C ARG A 22 5.57 5.10 -0.94
N ILE A 23 5.32 5.62 0.26
CA ILE A 23 4.98 7.03 0.48
C ILE A 23 6.26 7.83 0.69
N LEU A 24 6.37 8.94 -0.04
CA LEU A 24 7.52 9.85 -0.04
C LEU A 24 7.16 11.22 0.54
N LYS A 25 5.90 11.64 0.41
CA LYS A 25 5.35 12.90 0.95
C LYS A 25 3.90 12.66 1.38
N ARG A 26 3.32 13.63 2.10
CA ARG A 26 1.92 13.59 2.52
C ARG A 26 0.99 13.28 1.34
N ILE A 27 0.05 12.37 1.60
CA ILE A 27 -1.07 12.04 0.72
C ILE A 27 -2.36 12.10 1.53
N ASN A 28 -3.48 12.42 0.87
CA ASN A 28 -4.78 12.39 1.53
C ASN A 28 -5.35 10.96 1.54
N PHE A 29 -6.39 10.77 2.35
CA PHE A 29 -7.06 9.47 2.49
C PHE A 29 -7.63 8.94 1.17
N LYS A 30 -8.23 9.81 0.35
CA LYS A 30 -8.79 9.42 -0.95
C LYS A 30 -7.71 8.81 -1.85
N THR A 31 -6.55 9.44 -1.94
CA THR A 31 -5.40 8.91 -2.69
C THR A 31 -4.97 7.57 -2.12
N LEU A 32 -4.84 7.43 -0.80
CA LEU A 32 -4.48 6.17 -0.17
C LEU A 32 -5.45 5.05 -0.56
N ALA A 33 -6.75 5.25 -0.38
CA ALA A 33 -7.78 4.26 -0.69
C ALA A 33 -7.75 3.84 -2.17
N SER A 34 -7.66 4.81 -3.08
CA SER A 34 -7.58 4.52 -4.52
C SER A 34 -6.32 3.72 -4.89
N LEU A 35 -5.17 4.01 -4.27
CA LEU A 35 -3.95 3.23 -4.52
C LEU A 35 -4.11 1.77 -4.09
N PHE A 36 -4.78 1.51 -2.98
CA PHE A 36 -5.06 0.15 -2.51
C PHE A 36 -6.02 -0.58 -3.45
N GLU A 37 -7.13 0.06 -3.83
CA GLU A 37 -8.12 -0.51 -4.73
C GLU A 37 -7.50 -0.88 -6.09
N GLU A 38 -6.78 0.07 -6.71
CA GLU A 38 -6.09 -0.16 -7.98
C GLU A 38 -5.08 -1.31 -7.87
N LEU A 39 -4.22 -1.28 -6.86
CA LEU A 39 -3.17 -2.28 -6.70
C LEU A 39 -3.75 -3.67 -6.40
N HIS A 40 -4.76 -3.74 -5.54
CA HIS A 40 -5.45 -4.99 -5.24
C HIS A 40 -6.08 -5.60 -6.49
N GLY A 41 -6.80 -4.80 -7.28
CA GLY A 41 -7.40 -5.26 -8.54
C GLY A 41 -6.34 -5.75 -9.54
N GLU A 42 -5.22 -5.04 -9.63
CA GLU A 42 -4.10 -5.40 -10.50
C GLU A 42 -3.40 -6.70 -10.08
N ILE A 43 -3.22 -6.96 -8.79
CA ILE A 43 -2.65 -8.23 -8.31
C ILE A 43 -3.64 -9.36 -8.51
N LYS A 44 -4.93 -9.13 -8.20
CA LYS A 44 -5.98 -10.15 -8.31
C LYS A 44 -6.12 -10.70 -9.73
N LYS A 45 -5.91 -9.88 -10.76
CA LYS A 45 -5.90 -10.32 -12.17
C LYS A 45 -4.75 -11.28 -12.51
N ARG A 46 -3.71 -11.34 -11.68
CA ARG A 46 -2.45 -12.07 -11.95
C ARG A 46 -2.27 -13.32 -11.09
N ILE A 47 -2.99 -13.41 -9.96
CA ILE A 47 -2.93 -14.57 -9.08
C ILE A 47 -4.04 -15.57 -9.46
N ASN A 48 -3.67 -16.85 -9.59
CA ASN A 48 -4.64 -17.93 -9.77
C ASN A 48 -5.15 -18.46 -8.43
N GLU A 49 -4.28 -18.49 -7.40
CA GLU A 49 -4.59 -18.96 -6.05
C GLU A 49 -3.78 -18.15 -5.02
N GLY A 50 -4.26 -18.11 -3.77
CA GLY A 50 -3.61 -17.40 -2.67
C GLY A 50 -4.20 -16.02 -2.36
N LYS A 51 -3.53 -15.27 -1.48
CA LYS A 51 -3.98 -13.95 -1.01
C LYS A 51 -3.20 -12.86 -1.72
N VAL A 52 -3.88 -11.75 -2.02
CA VAL A 52 -3.22 -10.53 -2.50
C VAL A 52 -2.22 -10.08 -1.43
N HIS A 53 -0.95 -9.91 -1.79
CA HIS A 53 0.10 -9.46 -0.87
C HIS A 53 0.52 -8.03 -1.19
N ILE A 54 0.36 -7.13 -0.23
CA ILE A 54 0.74 -5.72 -0.34
C ILE A 54 1.69 -5.35 0.80
N VAL A 55 2.80 -4.69 0.46
CA VAL A 55 3.74 -4.10 1.42
C VAL A 55 3.73 -2.58 1.27
N PHE A 56 3.46 -1.90 2.37
CA PHE A 56 3.33 -0.45 2.45
C PHE A 56 4.50 0.15 3.22
N TYR A 57 5.30 0.96 2.54
CA TYR A 57 6.48 1.62 3.08
C TYR A 57 6.18 3.10 3.34
N ILE A 58 6.48 3.57 4.54
CA ILE A 58 6.32 4.98 4.93
C ILE A 58 7.32 5.34 6.02
N SER A 59 7.84 6.57 6.03
CA SER A 59 8.69 7.01 7.14
C SER A 59 7.86 7.16 8.42
N LYS A 60 8.49 6.98 9.58
CA LYS A 60 7.82 7.16 10.88
C LYS A 60 7.19 8.56 11.00
N SER A 61 7.92 9.60 10.61
CA SER A 61 7.43 10.99 10.62
C SER A 61 6.18 11.18 9.76
N LEU A 62 6.18 10.68 8.52
CA LEU A 62 5.01 10.80 7.64
C LEU A 62 3.83 9.97 8.15
N TYR A 63 4.10 8.79 8.72
CA TYR A 63 3.06 7.96 9.32
C TYR A 63 2.40 8.65 10.51
N GLU A 64 3.18 9.27 11.40
CA GLU A 64 2.66 10.01 12.55
C GLU A 64 1.76 11.18 12.13
N GLU A 65 2.08 11.85 11.02
CA GLU A 65 1.30 12.95 10.44
C GLU A 65 0.04 12.50 9.67
N MET A 66 -0.14 11.20 9.41
CA MET A 66 -1.34 10.71 8.74
C MET A 66 -2.58 10.96 9.60
N SER A 67 -3.71 11.25 8.93
CA SER A 67 -5.01 11.36 9.61
C SER A 67 -5.39 10.06 10.30
N VAL A 68 -6.20 10.17 11.36
CA VAL A 68 -6.74 9.02 12.11
C VAL A 68 -7.42 8.03 11.15
N ASN A 69 -8.30 8.52 10.27
CA ASN A 69 -8.97 7.68 9.27
C ASN A 69 -8.00 6.88 8.38
N ALA A 70 -6.85 7.47 8.04
CA ALA A 70 -5.88 6.79 7.21
C ALA A 70 -5.12 5.71 8.01
N LYS A 71 -4.82 5.95 9.30
CA LYS A 71 -4.24 4.94 10.20
C LYS A 71 -5.23 3.80 10.47
N ASP A 72 -6.50 4.13 10.73
CA ASP A 72 -7.56 3.14 10.94
C ASP A 72 -7.77 2.27 9.71
N PHE A 73 -7.71 2.87 8.52
CA PHE A 73 -7.76 2.11 7.27
C PHE A 73 -6.57 1.17 7.09
N LEU A 74 -5.35 1.60 7.40
CA LEU A 74 -4.17 0.71 7.37
C LEU A 74 -4.32 -0.43 8.37
N GLY A 75 -4.83 -0.16 9.58
CA GLY A 75 -5.14 -1.18 10.58
C GLY A 75 -6.24 -2.16 10.11
N PHE A 76 -7.27 -1.66 9.43
CA PHE A 76 -8.28 -2.49 8.78
C PHE A 76 -7.68 -3.39 7.68
N CYS A 77 -6.75 -2.88 6.87
CA CYS A 77 -6.06 -3.71 5.88
C CYS A 77 -5.22 -4.83 6.53
N GLN A 78 -4.63 -4.60 7.71
CA GLN A 78 -3.90 -5.61 8.47
C GLN A 78 -4.80 -6.73 9.00
N SER A 79 -6.07 -6.45 9.30
CA SER A 79 -7.01 -7.44 9.85
C SER A 79 -7.76 -8.24 8.77
N CYS A 80 -7.64 -7.86 7.50
CA CYS A 80 -8.34 -8.50 6.39
C CYS A 80 -7.82 -9.94 6.13
N MET A 81 -8.70 -10.94 6.20
CA MET A 81 -8.31 -12.34 5.91
C MET A 81 -7.96 -12.61 4.44
N GLY A 82 -8.49 -11.83 3.49
CA GLY A 82 -8.28 -12.01 2.05
C GLY A 82 -7.00 -11.38 1.50
N ILE A 83 -6.27 -10.62 2.32
CA ILE A 83 -5.10 -9.83 1.91
C ILE A 83 -4.00 -10.11 2.93
N LYS A 84 -2.77 -10.33 2.47
CA LYS A 84 -1.58 -10.22 3.32
C LYS A 84 -1.11 -8.79 3.23
N PHE A 85 -1.17 -8.04 4.32
CA PHE A 85 -0.77 -6.63 4.34
C PHE A 85 0.36 -6.40 5.35
N GLU A 86 1.43 -5.75 4.91
CA GLU A 86 2.59 -5.44 5.74
C GLU A 86 2.83 -3.92 5.76
N LEU A 87 2.84 -3.33 6.96
CA LEU A 87 3.24 -1.93 7.17
C LEU A 87 4.70 -1.89 7.59
N VAL A 88 5.56 -1.30 6.76
CA VAL A 88 6.99 -1.14 7.01
C VAL A 88 7.29 0.32 7.28
N LEU A 89 7.59 0.63 8.53
CA LEU A 89 8.10 1.93 8.92
C LEU A 89 9.59 2.00 8.58
N ILE A 90 9.94 2.84 7.61
CA ILE A 90 11.34 3.06 7.22
C ILE A 90 11.94 4.19 8.06
N GLY A 91 13.13 3.94 8.61
CA GLY A 91 13.96 4.99 9.20
C GLY A 91 14.42 5.96 8.12
N LEU A 92 14.48 7.25 8.46
CA LEU A 92 15.25 8.24 7.70
C LEU A 92 16.73 8.08 8.01
#